data_AF-A0A0F2NYC5-F1
#
_entry.id   AF-A0A0F2NYC5-F1
#
_cell.length_a   1.000
_cell.length_b   1.000
_cell.length_c   1.000
_cell.angle_alpha   90.00
_cell.angle_beta   90.00
_cell.angle_gamma   90.00
#
_symmetry.space_group_name_H-M   'P 1'
#
loop_
_entity.id
_entity.type
_entity.pdbx_description
1 polymer ?
#
loop_
_entity_poly.entity_id
_entity_poly.type
_entity_poly.pdbx_seq_one_letter_code
_entity_poly.pdbx_strand_id
1 'polypeptide(L)'
;MTLKTIVKNKLIWIIVLSVIGLGLSYNLYHYTKLKLNAGYTIGKVTESRMSGKGGRSWKTVYTYEVKEKKYTGKQRKESLKVNDLCVVVYNKKSPEISIIADYYLDLNDSLGEGIKIDTNYVDYSIWDFTPGWGF
;
A
#
# COMPACT_ATOMS: atom_id res chain seq x y z
N MET A 1 -29.94 -10.67 -33.89
CA MET A 1 -28.62 -10.81 -33.23
C MET A 1 -28.02 -12.15 -33.64
N THR A 2 -26.83 -12.19 -34.26
CA THR A 2 -26.29 -13.43 -34.84
C THR A 2 -25.45 -14.22 -33.83
N LEU A 3 -25.35 -15.55 -33.99
CA LEU A 3 -24.57 -16.44 -33.13
C LEU A 3 -23.12 -15.98 -32.96
N LYS A 4 -22.54 -15.43 -34.04
CA LYS A 4 -21.18 -14.85 -34.08
C LYS A 4 -21.03 -13.65 -33.12
N THR A 5 -22.08 -12.84 -32.97
CA THR A 5 -22.12 -11.71 -32.02
C THR A 5 -22.19 -12.19 -30.57
N ILE A 6 -22.94 -13.26 -30.29
CA ILE A 6 -23.07 -13.83 -28.94
C ILE A 6 -21.73 -14.42 -28.47
N VAL A 7 -21.04 -15.17 -29.33
CA VAL A 7 -19.73 -15.78 -29.01
C VAL A 7 -18.66 -14.70 -28.79
N LYS A 8 -18.63 -13.66 -29.63
CA LYS A 8 -17.69 -12.53 -29.48
C LYS A 8 -17.91 -11.78 -28.16
N ASN A 9 -19.15 -11.53 -27.77
CA ASN A 9 -19.45 -10.88 -26.48
C ASN A 9 -19.02 -11.73 -25.28
N LYS A 10 -19.27 -13.05 -25.31
CA LYS A 10 -18.83 -13.96 -24.24
C LYS A 10 -17.30 -13.98 -24.10
N LEU A 11 -16.56 -13.99 -25.22
CA LEU A 11 -15.10 -13.96 -25.20
C LEU A 11 -14.55 -12.68 -24.56
N ILE A 12 -15.14 -11.53 -24.88
CA ILE A 12 -14.77 -10.23 -24.28
C ILE A 12 -14.95 -10.27 -22.76
N TRP A 13 -16.09 -10.78 -22.28
CA TRP A 13 -16.34 -10.92 -20.85
C TRP A 13 -15.36 -11.86 -20.15
N ILE A 14 -14.99 -12.97 -20.77
CA ILE A 14 -13.99 -13.89 -20.22
C ILE A 14 -12.64 -13.20 -20.07
N ILE A 15 -12.20 -12.43 -21.07
CA ILE A 15 -10.93 -11.68 -21.00
C ILE A 15 -10.98 -10.64 -19.88
N VAL A 16 -12.07 -9.85 -19.80
CA VAL A 16 -12.26 -8.83 -18.75
C VAL A 16 -12.21 -9.46 -17.35
N LEU A 17 -12.96 -10.55 -17.14
CA LEU A 17 -12.97 -11.25 -15.85
C LEU A 17 -11.60 -11.86 -15.51
N SER A 18 -10.87 -12.35 -16.50
CA SER A 18 -9.53 -12.91 -16.30
C SER A 18 -8.54 -11.84 -15.86
N VAL A 19 -8.57 -10.65 -16.49
CA VAL A 19 -7.71 -9.52 -16.12
C VAL A 19 -8.01 -9.04 -14.70
N ILE A 20 -9.30 -8.92 -14.34
CA ILE A 20 -9.72 -8.54 -12.98
C ILE A 20 -9.26 -9.61 -11.97
N GLY A 21 -9.48 -10.89 -12.26
CA GLY A 21 -9.11 -12.01 -11.40
C GLY A 21 -7.60 -12.10 -11.16
N LEU A 22 -6.78 -11.90 -12.20
CA LEU A 22 -5.32 -11.85 -12.07
C LEU A 22 -4.86 -10.66 -11.22
N GLY A 23 -5.46 -9.48 -11.42
CA GLY A 23 -5.16 -8.29 -10.62
C GLY A 23 -5.48 -8.47 -9.14
N LEU A 24 -6.64 -9.04 -8.80
CA LEU A 24 -7.01 -9.33 -7.41
C LEU A 24 -6.10 -10.39 -6.79
N SER A 25 -5.80 -11.46 -7.53
CA SER A 25 -4.93 -12.55 -7.07
C SER A 25 -3.51 -12.04 -6.78
N TYR A 26 -2.99 -11.16 -7.62
CA TYR A 26 -1.69 -10.53 -7.42
C TYR A 26 -1.64 -9.69 -6.13
N ASN A 27 -2.64 -8.83 -5.92
CA ASN A 27 -2.75 -8.03 -4.69
C ASN A 27 -2.81 -8.91 -3.44
N LEU A 28 -3.67 -9.94 -3.47
CA LEU A 28 -3.84 -10.87 -2.36
C LEU A 28 -2.55 -11.64 -2.05
N TYR A 29 -1.83 -12.10 -3.08
CA TYR A 29 -0.56 -12.81 -2.92
C TYR A 29 0.50 -11.95 -2.23
N HIS A 30 0.69 -10.71 -2.70
CA HIS A 30 1.68 -9.79 -2.13
C HIS A 30 1.29 -9.35 -0.71
N TYR A 31 0.02 -9.06 -0.47
CA TYR A 31 -0.50 -8.72 0.87
C TYR A 31 -0.32 -9.87 1.86
N THR A 32 -0.62 -11.11 1.44
CA THR A 32 -0.43 -12.29 2.29
C THR A 32 1.05 -12.50 2.62
N LYS A 33 1.95 -12.32 1.64
CA LYS A 33 3.39 -12.39 1.87
C LYS A 33 3.90 -11.32 2.83
N LEU A 34 3.37 -10.10 2.71
CA LEU A 34 3.63 -9.00 3.62
C LEU A 34 3.22 -9.39 5.05
N LYS A 35 1.98 -9.87 5.26
CA LYS A 35 1.50 -10.33 6.57
C LYS A 35 2.36 -11.45 7.17
N LEU A 36 2.73 -12.45 6.38
CA LEU A 36 3.51 -13.60 6.86
C LEU A 36 4.96 -13.25 7.23
N ASN A 37 5.55 -12.24 6.60
CA ASN A 37 6.95 -11.85 6.82
C ASN A 37 7.06 -10.40 7.28
N ALA A 38 6.09 -9.92 8.05
CA ALA A 38 6.01 -8.53 8.45
C ALA A 38 7.21 -8.12 9.33
N GLY A 39 7.81 -7.00 8.95
CA GLY A 39 8.66 -6.15 9.78
C GLY A 39 8.01 -4.79 9.95
N TYR A 40 8.42 -4.08 10.98
CA TYR A 40 7.86 -2.78 11.35
C TYR A 40 9.00 -1.79 11.50
N THR A 41 8.82 -0.60 10.96
CA THR A 41 9.77 0.50 11.10
C THR A 41 9.03 1.83 11.07
N ILE A 42 9.71 2.90 11.45
CA ILE A 42 9.19 4.26 11.30
C ILE A 42 9.63 4.78 9.94
N GLY A 43 8.66 5.31 9.20
CA GLY A 43 8.87 6.03 7.96
C GLY A 43 8.50 7.50 8.12
N LYS A 44 8.88 8.29 7.11
CA LYS A 44 8.55 9.70 6.99
C LYS A 44 7.83 9.97 5.68
N VAL A 45 6.75 10.72 5.73
CA VAL A 45 5.99 11.13 4.55
C VAL A 45 6.77 12.21 3.82
N THR A 46 7.07 11.98 2.54
CA THR A 46 7.85 12.88 1.68
C THR A 46 7.00 13.63 0.66
N GLU A 47 5.84 13.08 0.31
CA GLU A 47 4.87 13.71 -0.58
C GLU A 47 3.47 13.32 -0.12
N SER A 48 2.57 14.31 -0.02
CA SER A 48 1.15 14.05 0.16
C SER A 48 0.37 15.04 -0.67
N ARG A 49 -0.40 14.53 -1.64
CA ARG A 49 -1.24 15.37 -2.49
C ARG A 49 -2.51 14.66 -2.90
N MET A 50 -3.54 15.47 -3.10
CA MET A 50 -4.77 15.02 -3.73
C MET A 50 -4.54 14.84 -5.24
N SER A 51 -5.02 13.74 -5.78
CA SER A 51 -4.92 13.36 -7.19
C SER A 51 -6.30 12.94 -7.73
N GLY A 52 -6.50 13.08 -9.05
CA GLY A 52 -7.74 12.70 -9.73
C GLY A 52 -8.79 13.82 -9.87
N LYS A 53 -9.59 13.73 -10.95
CA LYS A 53 -10.71 14.66 -11.20
C LYS A 53 -11.75 14.53 -10.08
N GLY A 54 -12.01 15.62 -9.37
CA GLY A 54 -12.98 15.67 -8.27
C GLY A 54 -12.41 15.39 -6.88
N GLY A 55 -11.10 15.28 -6.72
CA GLY A 55 -10.46 15.31 -5.39
C GLY A 55 -10.64 14.06 -4.53
N ARG A 56 -11.02 12.93 -5.12
CA ARG A 56 -11.36 11.70 -4.38
C ARG A 56 -10.22 10.70 -4.24
N SER A 57 -8.97 11.05 -4.56
CA SER A 57 -7.87 10.09 -4.48
C SER A 57 -6.61 10.71 -3.91
N TRP A 58 -6.23 10.32 -2.71
CA TRP A 58 -4.98 10.74 -2.10
C TRP A 58 -3.80 9.93 -2.63
N LYS A 59 -2.67 10.59 -2.86
CA LYS A 59 -1.38 9.95 -3.14
C LYS A 59 -0.40 10.39 -2.06
N THR A 60 0.00 9.43 -1.25
CA THR A 60 0.95 9.60 -0.16
C THR A 60 2.19 8.78 -0.47
N VAL A 61 3.33 9.44 -0.52
CA VAL A 61 4.66 8.85 -0.72
C VAL A 61 5.41 8.99 0.58
N TYR A 62 6.06 7.90 0.98
CA TYR A 62 6.79 7.83 2.24
C TYR A 62 8.11 7.10 2.03
N THR A 63 9.10 7.46 2.83
CA THR A 63 10.42 6.84 2.84
C THR A 63 10.71 6.25 4.19
N TYR A 64 11.36 5.10 4.23
CA TYR A 64 11.75 4.42 5.46
C TYR A 64 13.07 3.69 5.25
N GLU A 65 13.72 3.33 6.35
CA GLU A 65 15.04 2.71 6.33
C GLU A 65 15.00 1.32 6.98
N VAL A 66 15.64 0.35 6.33
CA VAL A 66 15.81 -1.02 6.84
C VAL A 66 17.24 -1.43 6.55
N LYS A 67 18.01 -1.74 7.60
CA LYS A 67 19.44 -2.15 7.49
C LYS A 67 20.25 -1.19 6.60
N GLU A 68 20.18 0.11 6.90
CA GLU A 68 20.91 1.17 6.20
C GLU A 68 20.49 1.41 4.73
N LYS A 69 19.46 0.69 4.25
CA LYS A 69 18.89 0.89 2.91
C LYS A 69 17.58 1.65 3.01
N LYS A 70 17.47 2.69 2.19
CA LYS A 70 16.26 3.50 2.07
C LYS A 70 15.33 2.91 1.03
N TYR A 71 14.05 2.86 1.37
CA TYR A 71 12.97 2.38 0.52
C TYR A 71 11.88 3.44 0.43
N THR A 72 11.13 3.40 -0.67
CA THR A 72 10.04 4.33 -0.93
C THR A 72 8.76 3.55 -1.20
N GLY A 73 7.72 3.85 -0.44
CA GLY A 73 6.39 3.29 -0.64
C GLY A 73 5.41 4.35 -1.16
N LYS A 74 4.30 3.88 -1.73
CA LYS A 74 3.19 4.71 -2.19
C LYS A 74 1.88 4.11 -1.72
N GLN A 75 0.98 4.93 -1.20
CA GLN A 75 -0.32 4.50 -0.71
C GLN A 75 -1.37 5.58 -0.90
N ARG A 76 -2.63 5.16 -1.02
CA ARG A 76 -3.79 6.04 -0.92
C ARG A 76 -4.16 6.18 0.55
N LYS A 77 -3.63 7.21 1.21
CA LYS A 77 -3.95 7.49 2.61
C LYS A 77 -4.24 8.96 2.80
N GLU A 78 -5.46 9.26 3.21
CA GLU A 78 -5.86 10.61 3.60
C GLU A 78 -5.24 10.96 4.96
N SER A 79 -5.21 12.24 5.31
CA SER A 79 -4.82 12.74 6.63
C SER A 79 -3.33 12.74 6.98
N LEU A 80 -2.44 12.30 6.07
CA LEU A 80 -0.99 12.42 6.26
C LEU A 80 -0.44 13.65 5.54
N LYS A 81 0.39 14.44 6.23
CA LYS A 81 1.08 15.61 5.71
C LYS A 81 2.55 15.30 5.46
N VAL A 82 3.17 16.11 4.60
CA VAL A 82 4.63 16.03 4.39
C VAL A 82 5.33 16.27 5.72
N ASN A 83 6.35 15.44 5.98
CA ASN A 83 7.10 15.32 7.22
C ASN A 83 6.45 14.53 8.36
N ASP A 84 5.19 14.09 8.24
CA ASP A 84 4.60 13.23 9.27
C ASP A 84 5.38 11.92 9.38
N LEU A 85 5.57 11.47 10.62
CA LEU A 85 6.09 10.13 10.91
C LEU A 85 4.94 9.13 10.82
N CYS A 86 5.25 7.92 10.35
CA CYS A 86 4.26 6.87 10.17
C CYS A 86 4.85 5.50 10.46
N VAL A 87 4.00 4.57 10.93
CA VAL A 87 4.40 3.15 11.05
C VAL A 87 4.32 2.51 9.67
N VAL A 88 5.46 1.99 9.22
CA VAL A 88 5.57 1.23 7.98
C VAL A 88 5.67 -0.24 8.30
N VAL A 89 4.76 -1.02 7.73
CA VAL A 89 4.85 -2.48 7.69
C VAL A 89 5.48 -2.87 6.37
N TYR A 90 6.58 -3.61 6.42
CA TYR A 90 7.33 -4.05 5.24
C TYR A 90 7.57 -5.56 5.24
N ASN A 91 7.80 -6.16 4.08
CA ASN A 91 8.15 -7.57 4.00
C ASN A 91 9.65 -7.75 4.26
N LYS A 92 10.04 -8.46 5.32
CA LYS A 92 11.44 -8.70 5.70
C LYS A 92 12.31 -9.32 4.61
N LYS A 93 11.72 -10.09 3.68
CA LYS A 93 12.42 -10.73 2.55
C LYS A 93 12.46 -9.85 1.29
N SER A 94 11.53 -8.90 1.19
CA SER A 94 11.30 -8.03 0.04
C SER A 94 10.84 -6.66 0.52
N PRO A 95 11.73 -5.82 1.11
CA PRO A 95 11.31 -4.62 1.81
C PRO A 95 10.57 -3.63 0.92
N GLU A 96 10.80 -3.62 -0.39
CA GLU A 96 10.03 -2.84 -1.38
C GLU A 96 8.51 -3.04 -1.30
N ILE A 97 8.06 -4.20 -0.80
CA ILE A 97 6.66 -4.45 -0.50
C ILE A 97 6.37 -3.87 0.90
N SER A 98 5.64 -2.76 0.93
CA SER A 98 5.37 -2.02 2.16
C SER A 98 4.01 -1.33 2.15
N ILE A 99 3.53 -0.98 3.33
CA ILE A 99 2.29 -0.24 3.58
C ILE A 99 2.44 0.62 4.84
N ILE A 100 1.81 1.78 4.85
CA ILE A 100 1.57 2.57 6.07
C ILE A 100 0.40 1.94 6.82
N ALA A 101 0.65 1.53 8.06
CA ALA A 101 -0.39 1.07 8.96
C ALA A 101 -1.08 2.24 9.69
N ASP A 102 -2.29 1.99 10.15
CA ASP A 102 -2.90 2.80 11.19
C ASP A 102 -2.23 2.44 12.53
N TYR A 103 -1.82 3.48 13.25
CA TYR A 103 -1.18 3.36 14.54
C TYR A 103 -1.80 4.36 15.48
N TYR A 104 -2.29 3.87 16.62
CA TYR A 104 -3.10 4.67 17.55
C TYR A 104 -2.29 5.76 18.27
N LEU A 105 -0.97 5.60 18.35
CA LEU A 105 -0.10 6.54 19.04
C LEU A 105 0.44 7.59 18.07
N ASP A 106 0.29 8.87 18.42
CA ASP A 106 0.89 9.97 17.69
C ASP A 106 2.42 9.86 17.70
N LEU A 107 3.00 9.73 16.51
CA LEU A 107 4.43 9.74 16.31
C LEU A 107 4.89 11.19 16.18
N ASN A 108 5.19 11.85 17.30
CA ASN A 108 5.73 13.21 17.28
C ASN A 108 7.27 13.21 17.15
N ASP A 109 7.81 14.16 16.38
CA ASP A 109 9.25 14.39 16.13
C ASP A 109 10.08 14.53 17.42
N SER A 110 9.45 14.85 18.56
CA SER A 110 10.10 15.01 19.87
C SER A 110 10.55 13.70 20.53
N LEU A 111 10.15 12.54 20.01
CA LEU A 111 10.39 11.22 20.60
C LEU A 111 11.47 10.41 19.84
N GLY A 112 12.53 11.10 19.42
CA GLY A 112 13.65 10.56 18.64
C GLY A 112 14.10 9.14 19.02
N GLU A 113 14.48 8.38 17.98
CA GLU A 113 15.27 7.14 18.01
C GLU A 113 15.03 6.23 19.23
N GLY A 114 13.92 5.49 19.22
CA GLY A 114 13.67 4.50 20.29
C GLY A 114 12.24 4.03 20.45
N ILE A 115 11.28 4.56 19.67
CA ILE A 115 9.90 4.09 19.71
C ILE A 115 9.86 2.61 19.33
N LYS A 116 9.67 1.75 20.34
CA LYS A 116 9.29 0.36 20.12
C LYS A 116 7.86 0.36 19.58
N ILE A 117 7.71 -0.05 18.34
CA ILE A 117 6.39 -0.25 17.72
C ILE A 117 5.74 -1.43 18.45
N ASP A 118 4.66 -1.15 19.19
CA ASP A 118 3.84 -2.21 19.78
C ASP A 118 2.89 -2.71 18.69
N THR A 119 3.18 -3.92 18.20
CA THR A 119 2.46 -4.53 17.09
C THR A 119 0.99 -4.81 17.39
N ASN A 120 0.58 -4.78 18.65
CA ASN A 120 -0.83 -4.96 19.03
C ASN A 120 -1.71 -3.76 18.60
N TYR A 121 -1.10 -2.59 18.38
CA TYR A 121 -1.80 -1.38 17.94
C TYR A 121 -1.57 -1.06 16.46
N VAL A 122 -0.98 -1.98 15.70
CA VAL A 122 -0.72 -1.81 14.27
C VAL A 122 -1.81 -2.50 13.47
N ASP A 123 -2.64 -1.71 12.80
CA ASP A 123 -3.70 -2.23 11.91
C ASP A 123 -3.44 -1.82 10.45
N TYR A 124 -3.70 -2.73 9.52
CA TYR A 124 -3.55 -2.48 8.09
C TYR A 124 -4.36 -3.47 7.24
N SER A 125 -5.08 -2.93 6.26
CA SER A 125 -5.99 -3.69 5.42
C SER A 125 -5.41 -3.96 4.02
N ILE A 126 -5.98 -4.95 3.33
CA ILE A 126 -5.67 -5.20 1.91
C ILE A 126 -6.16 -4.07 1.00
N TRP A 127 -7.16 -3.30 1.42
CA TRP A 127 -7.72 -2.19 0.64
C TRP A 127 -6.79 -0.99 0.60
N ASP A 128 -5.97 -0.85 1.64
CA ASP A 128 -4.91 0.13 1.75
C ASP A 128 -3.64 -0.32 1.01
N PHE A 129 -3.54 -1.62 0.71
CA PHE A 129 -2.38 -2.20 0.06
C PHE A 129 -2.42 -1.92 -1.44
N THR A 130 -1.63 -0.95 -1.87
CA THR A 130 -1.31 -0.76 -3.28
C THR A 130 0.10 -1.29 -3.53
N PRO A 131 0.26 -2.47 -4.16
CA PRO A 131 1.58 -2.87 -4.64
C PRO A 131 2.05 -1.76 -5.57
N GLY A 132 3.34 -1.40 -5.48
CA GLY A 132 3.95 -0.18 -6.04
C GLY A 132 3.92 0.01 -7.56
N TRP A 133 2.84 -0.37 -8.24
CA TRP A 133 2.47 0.06 -9.57
C TRP A 133 2.24 1.58 -9.51
N GLY A 134 3.31 2.31 -9.78
CA GLY A 134 3.26 3.73 -10.02
C GLY A 134 2.33 4.01 -11.19
N PHE A 135 1.22 4.66 -10.90
CA PHE A 135 0.62 5.61 -11.82
C PHE A 135 1.09 7.03 -11.44
#